data_AF-A0A7S2M3B4-F1
#
_entry.id   AF-A0A7S2M3B4-F1
#
_cell.length_a   1.000
_cell.length_b   1.000
_cell.length_c   1.000
_cell.angle_alpha   90.00
_cell.angle_beta   90.00
_cell.angle_gamma   90.00
#
_symmetry.space_group_name_H-M   'P 1'
#
loop_
_entity.id
_entity.type
_entity.pdbx_description
1 polymer ?
#
loop_
_entity_poly.entity_id
_entity_poly.type
_entity_poly.pdbx_seq_one_letter_code
_entity_poly.pdbx_strand_id
1 'polypeptide(L)'
;KFFVWMSDIHIDPYYGVSGQYGDDAAVCPHKEAFGAADAAAHPYGAVACDPPERLWESALEAARRVSDGAEFVVFTGDFARHHQDQMPNPRADVGRTVSSVAGGLSRAFRFAQPDNIVIGALGNTDSREGYRLRVTN
;
A
#
# COMPACT_ATOMS: atom_id res chain seq x y z
N LYS A 1 5.08 -17.17 -21.22
CA LYS A 1 5.46 -17.50 -19.83
C LYS A 1 5.87 -16.20 -19.17
N PHE A 2 5.13 -15.77 -18.16
CA PHE A 2 5.29 -14.48 -17.52
C PHE A 2 4.78 -14.57 -16.08
N PHE A 3 5.14 -13.58 -15.27
CA PHE A 3 4.67 -13.43 -13.90
C PHE A 3 4.21 -11.99 -13.68
N VAL A 4 3.37 -11.77 -12.67
CA VAL A 4 2.96 -10.43 -12.24
C VAL A 4 3.77 -10.04 -11.01
N TRP A 5 4.28 -8.82 -11.00
CA TRP A 5 5.01 -8.26 -9.86
C TRP A 5 4.37 -6.95 -9.42
N MET A 6 4.05 -6.86 -8.13
CA MET A 6 3.53 -5.66 -7.48
C MET A 6 4.43 -5.27 -6.31
N SER A 7 4.74 -4.00 -6.13
CA SER A 7 5.64 -3.53 -5.07
C SER A 7 5.31 -2.10 -4.69
N ASP A 8 5.81 -1.65 -3.53
CA ASP A 8 5.85 -0.24 -3.11
C ASP A 8 4.46 0.40 -3.19
N ILE A 9 3.46 -0.27 -2.60
CA ILE A 9 2.05 0.12 -2.69
C ILE A 9 1.80 1.41 -1.91
N HIS A 10 2.46 1.58 -0.76
CA HIS A 10 2.45 2.77 0.10
C HIS A 10 1.07 3.40 0.32
N ILE A 11 0.07 2.62 0.72
CA ILE A 11 -1.25 3.18 1.00
C ILE A 11 -1.16 4.18 2.16
N ASP A 12 -1.66 5.39 1.91
CA ASP A 12 -1.94 6.38 2.94
C ASP A 12 -3.42 6.32 3.33
N PRO A 13 -3.77 5.69 4.49
CA PRO A 13 -5.15 5.66 4.97
C PRO A 13 -5.67 7.04 5.39
N TYR A 14 -4.80 8.05 5.46
CA TYR A 14 -5.14 9.42 5.80
C TYR A 14 -5.13 10.38 4.60
N TYR A 15 -4.99 9.89 3.37
CA TYR A 15 -4.98 10.74 2.17
C TYR A 15 -6.20 11.69 2.11
N GLY A 16 -5.98 12.99 2.29
CA GLY A 16 -7.01 14.03 2.25
C GLY A 16 -7.81 14.23 3.54
N VAL A 17 -7.43 13.64 4.67
CA VAL A 17 -8.22 13.73 5.91
C VAL A 17 -7.38 14.11 7.14
N SER A 18 -8.06 14.50 8.22
CA SER A 18 -7.42 14.74 9.53
C SER A 18 -6.70 13.48 10.02
N GLY A 19 -5.43 13.62 10.38
CA GLY A 19 -4.54 12.47 10.65
C GLY A 19 -3.42 12.35 9.62
N GLN A 20 -3.58 12.98 8.45
CA GLN A 20 -2.49 13.34 7.53
C GLN A 20 -1.70 14.57 8.01
N TYR A 21 -2.05 15.15 9.17
CA TYR A 21 -1.46 16.39 9.66
C TYR A 21 -0.54 16.11 10.85
N GLY A 22 0.76 16.14 10.54
CA GLY A 22 1.96 16.01 11.36
C GLY A 22 3.16 16.60 10.59
N ASP A 23 4.38 16.04 10.70
CA ASP A 23 5.53 16.35 9.81
C ASP A 23 5.36 15.73 8.41
N ASP A 24 4.12 15.74 7.91
CA ASP A 24 3.64 15.02 6.72
C ASP A 24 4.03 15.69 5.40
N ALA A 25 4.78 16.80 5.47
CA ALA A 25 5.50 17.33 4.31
C ALA A 25 6.42 16.27 3.68
N ALA A 26 6.82 15.24 4.44
CA ALA A 26 7.60 14.13 3.92
C ALA A 26 6.77 13.07 3.16
N VAL A 27 5.46 12.99 3.39
CA VAL A 27 4.56 12.01 2.75
C VAL A 27 3.75 12.61 1.62
N CYS A 28 3.37 13.87 1.72
CA CYS A 28 2.74 14.65 0.67
C CYS A 28 3.24 16.11 0.74
N PRO A 29 4.33 16.46 0.02
CA PRO A 29 5.06 17.72 0.16
C PRO A 29 4.32 18.93 -0.41
N HIS A 30 3.09 18.76 -0.91
CA HIS A 30 2.25 19.88 -1.34
C HIS A 30 1.81 20.71 -0.11
N LYS A 31 2.66 21.70 0.20
CA LYS A 31 2.55 22.81 1.16
C LYS A 31 1.22 22.98 1.92
N GLU A 32 1.34 23.01 3.25
CA GLU A 32 0.48 23.66 4.26
C GLU A 32 -1.02 23.32 4.32
N ALA A 33 -1.65 22.79 3.26
CA ALA A 33 -3.11 22.68 3.17
C ALA A 33 -3.67 21.53 2.30
N PHE A 34 -2.89 20.49 1.94
CA PHE A 34 -3.47 19.33 1.24
C PHE A 34 -4.57 18.69 2.10
N GLY A 35 -5.82 18.80 1.66
CA GLY A 35 -6.97 18.37 2.45
C GLY A 35 -8.06 17.69 1.62
N ALA A 36 -9.25 17.61 2.21
CA ALA A 36 -10.37 16.84 1.62
C ALA A 36 -10.76 17.34 0.22
N ALA A 37 -10.66 18.66 -0.02
CA ALA A 37 -10.96 19.23 -1.33
C ALA A 37 -9.94 18.79 -2.40
N ASP A 38 -8.65 18.76 -2.05
CA ASP A 38 -7.59 18.33 -2.96
C ASP A 38 -7.67 16.84 -3.26
N ALA A 39 -7.92 16.02 -2.24
CA ALA A 39 -8.13 14.58 -2.42
C ALA A 39 -9.39 14.27 -3.24
N ALA A 40 -10.46 15.06 -3.10
CA ALA A 40 -11.64 14.93 -3.95
C ALA A 40 -11.33 15.28 -5.42
N ALA A 41 -10.47 16.27 -5.67
CA ALA A 41 -10.01 16.63 -7.01
C ALA A 41 -9.02 15.59 -7.58
N HIS A 42 -8.29 14.87 -6.72
CA HIS A 42 -7.28 13.87 -7.06
C HIS A 42 -7.60 12.50 -6.43
N PRO A 43 -8.72 11.86 -6.80
CA PRO A 43 -9.23 10.67 -6.11
C PRO A 43 -8.32 9.44 -6.18
N TYR A 44 -7.32 9.45 -7.06
CA TYR A 44 -6.37 8.38 -7.28
C TYR A 44 -4.93 8.75 -6.86
N GLY A 45 -4.75 9.86 -6.14
CA GLY A 45 -3.44 10.31 -5.72
C GLY A 45 -2.96 11.56 -6.46
N ALA A 46 -1.95 12.19 -5.87
CA ALA A 46 -1.21 13.31 -6.44
C ALA A 46 0.27 12.92 -6.47
N VAL A 47 1.02 13.49 -7.41
CA VAL A 47 2.46 13.22 -7.52
C VAL A 47 3.16 13.64 -6.23
N ALA A 48 4.16 12.86 -5.82
CA ALA A 48 4.91 13.02 -4.57
C ALA A 48 4.09 12.79 -3.29
N CYS A 49 2.84 12.33 -3.40
CA CYS A 49 2.04 11.89 -2.26
C CYS A 49 1.87 10.37 -2.29
N ASP A 50 1.92 9.74 -1.11
CA ASP A 50 1.51 8.35 -0.99
C ASP A 50 0.04 8.17 -1.38
N PRO A 51 -0.31 7.10 -2.11
CA PRO A 51 -1.62 6.97 -2.73
C PRO A 51 -2.75 6.63 -1.75
N PRO A 52 -4.00 7.04 -2.06
CA PRO A 52 -5.17 6.54 -1.36
C PRO A 52 -5.43 5.06 -1.67
N GLU A 53 -6.18 4.38 -0.78
CA GLU A 53 -6.63 3.00 -0.99
C GLU A 53 -7.35 2.78 -2.33
N ARG A 54 -8.04 3.82 -2.83
CA ARG A 54 -8.72 3.79 -4.12
C ARG A 54 -7.78 3.54 -5.31
N LEU A 55 -6.54 4.04 -5.29
CA LEU A 55 -5.57 3.72 -6.34
C LEU A 55 -5.14 2.26 -6.25
N TRP A 56 -4.89 1.78 -5.04
CA TRP A 56 -4.56 0.38 -4.79
C TRP A 56 -5.64 -0.57 -5.30
N GLU A 57 -6.91 -0.32 -4.98
CA GLU A 57 -8.04 -1.14 -5.45
C GLU A 57 -8.12 -1.19 -6.98
N SER A 58 -7.94 -0.03 -7.63
CA SER A 58 -7.91 0.05 -9.10
C SER A 58 -6.72 -0.71 -9.70
N ALA A 59 -5.54 -0.60 -9.10
CA ALA A 59 -4.34 -1.31 -9.54
C ALA A 59 -4.49 -2.83 -9.36
N LEU A 60 -5.05 -3.27 -8.23
CA LEU A 60 -5.32 -4.67 -7.95
C LEU A 60 -6.33 -5.26 -8.95
N GLU A 61 -7.38 -4.51 -9.29
CA GLU A 61 -8.34 -4.93 -10.31
C GLU A 61 -7.68 -5.09 -11.68
N ALA A 62 -6.86 -4.12 -12.10
CA ALA A 62 -6.11 -4.20 -13.35
C ALA A 62 -5.14 -5.38 -13.34
N ALA A 63 -4.39 -5.57 -12.26
CA ALA A 63 -3.45 -6.66 -12.09
C ALA A 63 -4.13 -8.03 -12.18
N ARG A 64 -5.33 -8.17 -11.60
CA ARG A 64 -6.16 -9.38 -11.72
C ARG A 64 -6.58 -9.69 -13.15
N ARG A 65 -6.82 -8.66 -13.98
CA ARG A 65 -7.23 -8.86 -15.38
C ARG A 65 -6.06 -9.31 -16.26
N VAL A 66 -4.85 -8.82 -15.98
CA VAL A 66 -3.64 -9.16 -16.75
C VAL A 66 -2.92 -10.41 -16.24
N SER A 67 -3.33 -10.96 -15.10
CA SER A 67 -2.70 -12.14 -14.51
C SER A 67 -3.18 -13.47 -15.08
N ASP A 68 -4.16 -13.47 -15.99
CA ASP A 68 -4.63 -14.68 -16.67
C ASP A 68 -3.49 -15.30 -17.51
N GLY A 69 -3.14 -16.54 -17.18
CA GLY A 69 -2.00 -17.24 -17.78
C GLY A 69 -0.62 -16.85 -17.23
N ALA A 70 -0.55 -16.03 -16.17
CA ALA A 70 0.70 -15.84 -15.42
C ALA A 70 1.05 -17.13 -14.65
N GLU A 71 2.34 -17.44 -14.52
CA GLU A 71 2.81 -18.65 -13.82
C GLU A 71 2.77 -18.48 -12.30
N PHE A 72 2.99 -17.26 -11.81
CA PHE A 72 2.89 -16.89 -10.40
C PHE A 72 2.76 -15.38 -10.26
N VAL A 73 2.42 -14.94 -9.04
CA VAL A 73 2.44 -13.53 -8.64
C VAL A 73 3.44 -13.31 -7.51
N VAL A 74 4.21 -12.23 -7.60
CA VAL A 74 5.12 -11.77 -6.55
C VAL A 74 4.66 -10.42 -6.03
N PHE A 75 4.70 -10.25 -4.71
CA PHE A 75 4.64 -8.94 -4.10
C PHE A 75 5.76 -8.72 -3.08
N THR A 76 6.35 -7.52 -3.08
CA THR A 76 7.60 -7.24 -2.36
C THR A 76 7.46 -6.21 -1.25
N GLY A 77 6.24 -6.03 -0.72
CA GLY A 77 6.02 -5.23 0.47
C GLY A 77 5.93 -3.74 0.20
N ASP A 78 6.28 -2.97 1.23
CA ASP A 78 6.11 -1.52 1.31
C ASP A 78 4.65 -1.12 1.09
N PHE A 79 3.78 -1.74 1.89
CA PHE A 79 2.34 -1.55 1.82
C PHE A 79 1.88 -0.32 2.56
N ALA A 80 2.49 -0.01 3.70
CA ALA A 80 2.17 1.18 4.46
C ALA A 80 2.87 2.40 3.86
N ARG A 81 2.22 3.57 3.98
CA ARG A 81 2.82 4.87 3.66
C ARG A 81 4.18 5.08 4.33
N HIS A 82 4.96 5.97 3.75
CA HIS A 82 6.14 6.56 4.37
C HIS A 82 5.77 7.18 5.73
N HIS A 83 6.76 7.22 6.63
CA HIS A 83 6.60 7.78 7.98
C HIS A 83 5.45 7.14 8.76
N GLN A 84 5.20 5.84 8.57
CA GLN A 84 4.14 5.09 9.22
C GLN A 84 4.23 5.11 10.75
N ASP A 85 5.42 5.33 11.30
CA ASP A 85 5.67 5.49 12.73
C ASP A 85 5.12 6.80 13.30
N GLN A 86 4.75 7.75 12.44
CA GLN A 86 4.15 9.03 12.81
C GLN A 86 2.62 9.04 12.70
N MET A 87 2.00 7.94 12.22
CA MET A 87 0.54 7.81 12.22
C MET A 87 -0.03 7.87 13.65
N PRO A 88 -1.31 8.23 13.83
CA PRO A 88 -1.95 8.30 15.16
C PRO A 88 -1.85 7.00 15.97
N ASN A 89 -1.90 5.82 15.32
CA ASN A 89 -1.70 4.54 15.97
C ASN A 89 -0.90 3.58 15.06
N PRO A 90 0.44 3.74 14.97
CA PRO A 90 1.27 3.04 13.98
C PRO A 90 1.11 1.52 14.02
N ARG A 91 0.97 0.96 15.23
CA ARG A 91 0.75 -0.50 15.40
C ARG A 91 -0.54 -0.96 14.75
N ALA A 92 -1.64 -0.27 15.01
CA ALA A 92 -2.93 -0.66 14.46
C ALA A 92 -3.02 -0.30 12.98
N ASP A 93 -2.49 0.84 12.57
CA ASP A 93 -2.65 1.39 11.22
C ASP A 93 -1.79 0.62 10.20
N VAL A 94 -0.52 0.36 10.52
CA VAL A 94 0.34 -0.54 9.71
C VAL A 94 -0.26 -1.94 9.67
N GLY A 95 -0.66 -2.49 10.82
CA GLY A 95 -1.24 -3.84 10.88
C GLY A 95 -2.50 -3.99 10.04
N ARG A 96 -3.39 -3.00 10.03
CA ARG A 96 -4.59 -2.98 9.17
C ARG A 96 -4.20 -2.86 7.70
N THR A 97 -3.27 -1.97 7.36
CA THR A 97 -2.83 -1.77 5.97
C THR A 97 -2.20 -3.04 5.40
N VAL A 98 -1.25 -3.64 6.11
CA VAL A 98 -0.61 -4.91 5.72
C VAL A 98 -1.66 -6.02 5.56
N SER A 99 -2.59 -6.14 6.51
CA SER A 99 -3.65 -7.17 6.45
C SER A 99 -4.62 -6.95 5.28
N SER A 100 -4.99 -5.70 5.00
CA SER A 100 -5.88 -5.33 3.89
C SER A 100 -5.24 -5.65 2.55
N VAL A 101 -4.00 -5.18 2.34
CA VAL A 101 -3.24 -5.36 1.11
C VAL A 101 -2.92 -6.84 0.86
N ALA A 102 -2.32 -7.53 1.83
CA ALA A 102 -1.99 -8.95 1.69
C ALA A 102 -3.24 -9.81 1.48
N GLY A 103 -4.34 -9.49 2.17
CA GLY A 103 -5.63 -10.13 1.98
C GLY A 103 -6.24 -9.85 0.59
N GLY A 104 -6.13 -8.62 0.10
CA GLY A 104 -6.55 -8.20 -1.24
C GLY A 104 -5.80 -8.96 -2.33
N LEU A 105 -4.46 -8.97 -2.26
CA LEU A 105 -3.57 -9.74 -3.15
C LEU A 105 -3.94 -11.22 -3.16
N SER A 106 -4.05 -11.81 -1.97
CA SER A 106 -4.40 -13.23 -1.83
C SER A 106 -5.75 -13.54 -2.48
N ARG A 107 -6.79 -12.71 -2.26
CA ARG A 107 -8.12 -12.90 -2.86
C ARG A 107 -8.12 -12.70 -4.37
N ALA A 108 -7.44 -11.67 -4.86
CA ALA A 108 -7.41 -11.32 -6.28
C ALA A 108 -6.77 -12.42 -7.11
N PHE A 109 -5.71 -13.05 -6.61
CA PHE A 109 -4.91 -14.01 -7.37
C PHE A 109 -5.17 -15.48 -7.02
N ARG A 110 -5.97 -15.78 -5.99
CA ARG A 110 -6.31 -17.15 -5.56
C ARG A 110 -6.84 -18.07 -6.66
N PHE A 111 -7.43 -17.53 -7.72
CA PHE A 111 -8.04 -18.31 -8.80
C PHE A 111 -7.48 -17.98 -10.18
N ALA A 112 -6.56 -17.03 -10.27
CA ALA A 112 -6.07 -16.50 -11.54
C ALA A 112 -4.79 -17.22 -12.03
N GLN A 113 -4.20 -18.12 -11.23
CA GLN A 113 -2.90 -18.73 -11.52
C GLN A 113 -3.05 -20.26 -11.67
N PRO A 114 -2.31 -20.91 -12.58
CA PRO A 114 -2.38 -22.35 -12.83
C PRO A 114 -2.21 -23.20 -11.56
N ASP A 115 -1.35 -22.76 -10.65
CA ASP A 115 -0.99 -23.47 -9.41
C ASP A 115 -1.30 -22.66 -8.13
N ASN A 116 -2.02 -21.53 -8.26
CA ASN A 116 -2.31 -20.61 -7.15
C ASN A 116 -1.07 -20.11 -6.39
N ILE A 117 0.08 -20.01 -7.07
CA ILE A 117 1.35 -19.58 -6.46
C ILE A 117 1.36 -18.05 -6.33
N VAL A 118 1.35 -17.59 -5.08
CA VAL A 118 1.48 -16.19 -4.71
C VAL A 118 2.59 -16.09 -3.66
N ILE A 119 3.64 -15.33 -3.98
CA ILE A 119 4.84 -15.18 -3.13
C ILE A 119 4.88 -13.75 -2.60
N GLY A 120 5.05 -13.64 -1.29
CA GLY A 120 5.04 -12.35 -0.59
C GLY A 120 6.29 -12.10 0.23
N ALA A 121 6.74 -10.86 0.23
CA ALA A 121 7.69 -10.32 1.20
C ALA A 121 7.09 -9.09 1.91
N LEU A 122 7.65 -8.79 3.09
CA LEU A 122 7.42 -7.52 3.78
C LEU A 122 8.53 -6.55 3.38
N GLY A 123 8.16 -5.28 3.25
CA GLY A 123 9.06 -4.18 3.01
C GLY A 123 9.46 -3.47 4.31
N ASN A 124 10.30 -2.45 4.20
CA ASN A 124 10.75 -1.66 5.34
C ASN A 124 9.65 -0.76 5.93
N THR A 125 8.62 -0.37 5.17
CA THR A 125 7.49 0.39 5.74
C THR A 125 6.43 -0.49 6.41
N ASP A 126 6.50 -1.81 6.23
CA ASP A 126 5.53 -2.75 6.81
C ASP A 126 5.75 -3.05 8.31
N SER A 127 6.65 -2.30 8.95
CA SER A 127 6.87 -2.36 10.38
C SER A 127 6.26 -1.17 11.12
N ARG A 128 5.63 -1.48 12.25
CA ARG A 128 5.13 -0.50 13.23
C ARG A 128 6.23 0.31 13.92
N GLU A 129 7.50 -0.09 13.81
CA GLU A 129 8.65 0.59 14.43
C GLU A 129 9.43 1.45 13.42
N GLY A 130 8.75 1.96 12.39
CA GLY A 130 9.41 2.65 11.29
C GLY A 130 10.17 1.65 10.42
N TYR A 131 11.34 2.04 9.94
CA TYR A 131 12.21 1.22 9.08
C TYR A 131 12.97 0.11 9.81
N ARG A 132 12.39 -0.50 10.84
CA ARG A 132 13.05 -1.49 11.72
C ARG A 132 12.17 -2.72 11.92
N LEU A 133 12.69 -3.89 11.63
CA LEU A 133 12.08 -5.18 11.99
C LEU A 133 12.77 -5.74 13.22
N ARG A 134 12.03 -5.89 14.33
CA ARG A 134 12.55 -6.61 15.51
C ARG A 134 12.44 -8.11 15.28
N VAL A 135 13.58 -8.73 14.98
CA VAL A 135 13.71 -10.18 14.96
C VAL A 135 14.12 -10.64 16.36
N THR A 136 13.21 -11.28 17.09
CA THR A 136 13.54 -11.93 18.36
C THR A 136 13.94 -13.38 18.09
N ASN A 137 15.12 -13.78 18.57
CA ASN A 137 15.59 -15.17 18.54
C ASN A 137 14.98 -16.01 19.65
#